data_AF-A0A662BEV2-F1
#
_entry.id   AF-A0A662BEV2-F1
#
_cell.length_a   1.000
_cell.length_b   1.000
_cell.length_c   1.000
_cell.angle_alpha   90.00
_cell.angle_beta   90.00
_cell.angle_gamma   90.00
#
_symmetry.space_group_name_H-M   'P 1'
#
loop_
_entity.id
_entity.type
_entity.pdbx_description
1 polymer ?
#
loop_
_entity_poly.entity_id
_entity_poly.type
_entity_poly.pdbx_seq_one_letter_code
_entity_poly.pdbx_strand_id
1 'polypeptide(L)'
;MSTKKKLQTLAIFVLSFLMINSMNLTAQELDSYGEMERPKNVGNSDFDNFKNSSFDIYFNAHKLDKELKKIDENLVKYAADKENIDFESLRADIKALNKSKESAKELSTDLKALDDKSKAMVADAKNFKPRTKAPKAIKNTDKSIKALDDAKATLKTVSENQVMMLKTATELLGDN
;
A
#
# COMPACT_ATOMS: atom_id res chain seq x y z
N MET A 1 -23.86 11.27 28.38
CA MET A 1 -22.65 11.41 27.53
C MET A 1 -22.94 12.44 26.44
N SER A 2 -22.34 13.62 26.53
CA SER A 2 -22.73 14.84 25.78
C SER A 2 -22.55 14.69 24.26
N THR A 3 -23.56 15.11 23.49
CA THR A 3 -23.59 15.18 22.02
C THR A 3 -22.40 15.92 21.42
N LYS A 4 -21.78 16.85 22.17
CA LYS A 4 -20.57 17.57 21.76
C LYS A 4 -19.34 16.65 21.62
N LYS A 5 -19.19 15.63 22.49
CA LYS A 5 -18.07 14.69 22.40
C LYS A 5 -18.16 13.81 21.15
N LYS A 6 -19.37 13.36 20.78
CA LYS A 6 -19.59 12.56 19.56
C LYS A 6 -19.31 13.37 18.29
N LEU A 7 -19.66 14.66 18.26
CA LEU A 7 -19.39 15.53 17.11
C LEU A 7 -17.88 15.80 16.92
N GLN A 8 -17.13 15.96 18.00
CA GLN A 8 -15.67 16.16 17.95
C GLN A 8 -14.93 14.90 17.48
N THR A 9 -15.36 13.70 17.90
CA THR A 9 -14.75 12.45 17.41
C THR A 9 -15.05 12.20 15.93
N LEU A 10 -16.26 12.56 15.47
CA LEU A 10 -16.64 12.46 14.05
C LEU A 10 -15.85 13.46 13.19
N ALA A 11 -15.66 14.70 13.67
CA ALA A 11 -14.90 15.72 12.96
C ALA A 11 -13.41 15.36 12.80
N ILE A 12 -12.79 14.73 13.81
CA ILE A 12 -11.40 14.28 13.74
C ILE A 12 -11.24 13.10 12.77
N PHE A 13 -12.24 12.21 12.66
CA PHE A 13 -12.24 11.11 11.69
C PHE A 13 -12.44 11.56 10.24
N VAL A 14 -13.15 12.67 10.02
CA VAL A 14 -13.39 13.24 8.68
C VAL A 14 -12.22 14.14 8.24
N LEU A 15 -11.58 14.88 9.14
CA LEU A 15 -10.42 15.73 8.81
C LEU A 15 -9.12 14.94 8.57
N SER A 16 -8.96 13.76 9.19
CA SER A 16 -7.82 12.87 8.91
C SER A 16 -7.93 12.17 7.54
N PHE A 17 -9.08 12.24 6.88
CA PHE A 17 -9.29 11.69 5.53
C PHE A 17 -8.90 12.67 4.40
N LEU A 18 -8.77 13.97 4.70
CA LEU A 18 -8.51 15.00 3.69
C LEU A 18 -7.01 15.27 3.45
N MET A 19 -6.10 14.71 4.25
CA MET A 19 -4.65 14.96 4.14
C MET A 19 -3.82 13.78 3.62
N ILE A 20 -4.44 12.74 3.06
CA ILE A 20 -3.72 11.68 2.31
C ILE A 20 -3.63 12.08 0.83
N ASN A 21 -3.11 13.29 0.56
CA ASN A 21 -2.93 13.82 -0.80
C ASN A 21 -1.64 14.61 -0.89
N SER A 22 -0.51 13.94 -0.72
CA SER A 22 0.76 14.48 -1.18
C SER A 22 1.81 13.38 -1.23
N MET A 23 1.79 12.59 -2.31
CA MET A 23 2.94 12.26 -3.17
C MET A 23 2.63 11.05 -4.10
N ASN A 24 2.24 11.36 -5.34
CA ASN A 24 2.35 10.54 -6.57
C ASN A 24 2.49 9.00 -6.47
N LEU A 25 1.48 8.31 -5.93
CA LEU A 25 1.19 6.91 -6.25
C LEU A 25 -0.31 6.75 -6.59
N THR A 26 -0.69 7.26 -7.76
CA THR A 26 -2.05 7.12 -8.31
C THR A 26 -2.25 5.71 -8.89
N ALA A 27 -2.63 4.75 -8.03
CA ALA A 27 -3.23 3.49 -8.44
C ALA A 27 -4.73 3.59 -8.74
N GLN A 28 -5.29 4.83 -8.75
CA GLN A 28 -6.71 5.09 -8.89
C GLN A 28 -7.36 4.45 -10.15
N GLU A 29 -6.57 4.10 -11.17
CA GLU A 29 -7.07 3.55 -12.44
C GLU A 29 -6.89 2.03 -12.63
N LEU A 30 -6.22 1.33 -11.71
CA LEU A 30 -6.07 -0.12 -11.82
C LEU A 30 -7.32 -0.81 -11.27
N ASP A 31 -8.00 -1.59 -12.10
CA ASP A 31 -9.14 -2.41 -11.68
C ASP A 31 -8.72 -3.85 -11.31
N SER A 32 -7.48 -4.24 -11.57
CA SER A 32 -6.96 -5.55 -11.18
C SER A 32 -5.44 -5.58 -11.05
N TYR A 33 -4.95 -6.51 -10.22
CA TYR A 33 -3.55 -6.91 -10.17
C TYR A 33 -3.47 -8.39 -9.78
N GLY A 34 -2.70 -9.18 -10.53
CA GLY A 34 -2.67 -10.63 -10.38
C GLY A 34 -4.07 -11.22 -10.53
N GLU A 35 -4.48 -12.05 -9.58
CA GLU A 35 -5.82 -12.65 -9.55
C GLU A 35 -6.87 -11.78 -8.83
N MET A 36 -6.46 -10.65 -8.23
CA MET A 36 -7.35 -9.83 -7.42
C MET A 36 -7.92 -8.66 -8.22
N GLU A 37 -9.22 -8.72 -8.51
CA GLU A 37 -9.98 -7.64 -9.14
C GLU A 37 -10.63 -6.70 -8.10
N ARG A 38 -10.56 -5.39 -8.32
CA ARG A 38 -11.25 -4.38 -7.51
C ARG A 38 -12.76 -4.53 -7.69
N PRO A 39 -13.54 -4.68 -6.59
CA PRO A 39 -14.98 -4.84 -6.75
C PRO A 39 -15.65 -3.53 -7.16
N LYS A 40 -16.78 -3.65 -7.87
CA LYS A 40 -17.61 -2.50 -8.25
C LYS A 40 -18.22 -1.80 -7.03
N ASN A 41 -18.43 -0.49 -7.14
CA ASN A 41 -19.04 0.33 -6.09
C ASN A 41 -20.41 -0.20 -5.63
N VAL A 42 -20.71 0.02 -4.35
CA VAL A 42 -22.03 -0.25 -3.74
C VAL A 42 -22.92 0.99 -3.71
N GLY A 43 -22.34 2.17 -4.00
CA GLY A 43 -23.05 3.45 -4.01
C GLY A 43 -23.19 4.04 -2.61
N ASN A 44 -22.19 3.81 -1.76
CA ASN A 44 -22.07 4.44 -0.45
C ASN A 44 -20.60 4.85 -0.30
N SER A 45 -20.37 6.14 -0.03
CA SER A 45 -19.04 6.73 0.01
C SER A 45 -18.09 6.02 0.98
N ASP A 46 -18.57 5.62 2.16
CA ASP A 46 -17.68 5.07 3.18
C ASP A 46 -17.14 3.70 2.76
N PHE A 47 -18.02 2.84 2.23
CA PHE A 47 -17.63 1.54 1.69
C PHE A 47 -16.81 1.66 0.41
N ASP A 48 -17.20 2.56 -0.49
CA ASP A 48 -16.53 2.74 -1.77
C ASP A 48 -15.13 3.33 -1.56
N ASN A 49 -14.97 4.27 -0.62
CA ASN A 49 -13.67 4.83 -0.23
C ASN A 49 -12.80 3.81 0.49
N PHE A 50 -13.32 3.09 1.49
CA PHE A 50 -12.57 2.03 2.18
C PHE A 50 -12.04 1.00 1.19
N LYS A 51 -12.89 0.56 0.27
CA LYS A 51 -12.55 -0.36 -0.79
C LYS A 51 -11.48 0.22 -1.73
N ASN A 52 -11.67 1.43 -2.24
CA ASN A 52 -10.70 2.04 -3.16
C ASN A 52 -9.33 2.18 -2.49
N SER A 53 -9.26 2.76 -1.28
CA SER A 53 -8.01 2.92 -0.55
C SER A 53 -7.33 1.58 -0.24
N SER A 54 -8.09 0.55 0.13
CA SER A 54 -7.54 -0.79 0.37
C SER A 54 -6.88 -1.37 -0.88
N PHE A 55 -7.53 -1.22 -2.03
CA PHE A 55 -7.00 -1.69 -3.30
C PHE A 55 -5.85 -0.82 -3.82
N ASP A 56 -5.86 0.50 -3.57
CA ASP A 56 -4.74 1.38 -3.93
C ASP A 56 -3.47 0.98 -3.18
N ILE A 57 -3.56 0.72 -1.86
CA ILE A 57 -2.42 0.22 -1.07
C ILE A 57 -1.94 -1.12 -1.61
N TYR A 58 -2.86 -2.04 -1.89
CA TYR A 58 -2.52 -3.35 -2.48
C TYR A 58 -1.75 -3.21 -3.79
N PHE A 59 -2.25 -2.43 -4.75
CA PHE A 59 -1.57 -2.23 -6.03
C PHE A 59 -0.22 -1.53 -5.88
N ASN A 60 -0.14 -0.54 -5.00
CA ASN A 60 1.09 0.21 -4.77
C ASN A 60 2.17 -0.65 -4.09
N ALA A 61 1.81 -1.46 -3.09
CA ALA A 61 2.73 -2.40 -2.44
C ALA A 61 3.33 -3.39 -3.46
N HIS A 62 2.48 -3.91 -4.34
CA HIS A 62 2.85 -4.85 -5.39
C HIS A 62 3.68 -4.22 -6.52
N LYS A 63 3.38 -2.97 -6.88
CA LYS A 63 4.21 -2.19 -7.80
C LYS A 63 5.61 -1.99 -7.23
N LEU A 64 5.70 -1.67 -5.94
CA LEU A 64 6.97 -1.48 -5.24
C LEU A 64 7.79 -2.78 -5.20
N ASP A 65 7.15 -3.92 -4.96
CA ASP A 65 7.81 -5.24 -5.04
C ASP A 65 8.37 -5.52 -6.45
N LYS A 66 7.61 -5.23 -7.50
CA LYS A 66 8.09 -5.35 -8.89
C LYS A 66 9.28 -4.44 -9.20
N GLU A 67 9.27 -3.21 -8.69
CA GLU A 67 10.38 -2.28 -8.85
C GLU A 67 11.64 -2.78 -8.13
N LEU A 68 11.50 -3.31 -6.91
CA LEU A 68 12.62 -3.91 -6.18
C LEU A 68 13.20 -5.14 -6.88
N LYS A 69 12.37 -6.00 -7.48
CA LYS A 69 12.85 -7.17 -8.25
C LYS A 69 13.73 -6.77 -9.44
N LYS A 70 13.42 -5.66 -10.11
CA LYS A 70 14.28 -5.13 -11.19
C LYS A 70 15.63 -4.67 -10.66
N ILE A 71 15.64 -4.02 -9.49
CA ILE A 71 16.88 -3.59 -8.85
C ILE A 71 17.69 -4.83 -8.43
N ASP A 72 17.05 -5.86 -7.89
CA ASP A 72 17.71 -7.13 -7.56
C ASP A 72 18.44 -7.74 -8.77
N GLU A 73 17.75 -7.83 -9.91
CA GLU A 73 18.34 -8.31 -11.16
C GLU A 73 19.56 -7.48 -11.59
N ASN A 74 19.54 -6.15 -11.38
CA ASN A 74 20.68 -5.29 -11.64
C ASN A 74 21.83 -5.57 -10.67
N LEU A 75 21.56 -5.68 -9.37
CA LEU A 75 22.57 -5.97 -8.36
C LEU A 75 23.23 -7.32 -8.59
N VAL A 76 22.49 -8.35 -9.01
CA VAL A 76 23.03 -9.65 -9.41
C VAL A 76 23.99 -9.51 -10.59
N LYS A 77 23.67 -8.69 -11.59
CA LYS A 77 24.56 -8.43 -12.74
C LYS A 77 25.84 -7.71 -12.29
N TYR A 78 25.74 -6.66 -11.47
CA TYR A 78 26.92 -5.96 -10.94
C TYR A 78 27.80 -6.87 -10.10
N ALA A 79 27.21 -7.76 -9.31
CA ALA A 79 27.96 -8.72 -8.49
C ALA A 79 28.69 -9.78 -9.33
N ALA A 80 28.16 -10.13 -10.50
CA ALA A 80 28.75 -11.10 -11.42
C ALA A 80 29.93 -10.53 -12.22
N ASP A 81 29.91 -9.23 -12.54
CA ASP A 81 30.97 -8.54 -13.29
C ASP A 81 31.43 -7.27 -12.58
N LYS A 82 32.16 -7.47 -11.47
CA LYS A 82 32.60 -6.37 -10.59
C LYS A 82 33.60 -5.42 -11.24
N GLU A 83 34.30 -5.86 -12.28
CA GLU A 83 35.32 -5.05 -12.96
C GLU A 83 34.69 -4.03 -13.93
N ASN A 84 33.44 -4.26 -14.36
CA ASN A 84 32.74 -3.43 -15.35
C ASN A 84 31.43 -2.84 -14.80
N ILE A 85 31.36 -2.57 -13.49
CA ILE A 85 30.17 -1.93 -12.90
C ILE A 85 30.00 -0.52 -13.46
N ASP A 86 28.82 -0.25 -14.02
CA ASP A 86 28.38 1.12 -14.27
C ASP A 86 27.95 1.77 -12.94
N PHE A 87 28.87 2.54 -12.36
CA PHE A 87 28.65 3.23 -11.10
C PHE A 87 27.58 4.34 -11.17
N GLU A 88 27.23 4.85 -12.35
CA GLU A 88 26.10 5.77 -12.48
C GLU A 88 24.78 5.02 -12.28
N SER A 89 24.62 3.88 -12.95
CA SER A 89 23.46 2.99 -12.78
C SER A 89 23.34 2.46 -11.35
N LEU A 90 24.45 2.03 -10.72
CA LEU A 90 24.44 1.58 -9.31
C LEU A 90 23.99 2.69 -8.34
N ARG A 91 24.45 3.93 -8.54
CA ARG A 91 24.00 5.07 -7.71
C ARG A 91 22.52 5.40 -7.94
N ALA A 92 22.04 5.26 -9.18
CA ALA A 92 20.62 5.41 -9.48
C ALA A 92 19.77 4.35 -8.77
N ASP A 93 20.22 3.10 -8.77
CA ASP A 93 19.58 1.99 -8.04
C ASP A 93 19.56 2.24 -6.53
N ILE A 94 20.66 2.72 -5.92
CA ILE A 94 20.72 3.13 -4.50
C ILE A 94 19.71 4.23 -4.20
N LYS A 95 19.60 5.24 -5.06
CA LYS A 95 18.62 6.32 -4.90
C LYS A 95 17.19 5.79 -4.97
N ALA A 96 16.91 4.85 -5.88
CA ALA A 96 15.61 4.19 -5.98
C ALA A 96 15.31 3.34 -4.73
N LEU A 97 16.30 2.63 -4.18
CA LEU A 97 16.18 1.86 -2.93
C LEU A 97 15.89 2.74 -1.71
N ASN A 98 16.44 3.96 -1.65
CA ASN A 98 16.12 4.89 -0.57
C ASN A 98 14.70 5.46 -0.72
N LYS A 99 14.28 5.79 -1.94
CA LYS A 99 12.91 6.23 -2.21
C LYS A 99 11.89 5.14 -1.91
N SER A 100 12.18 3.89 -2.24
CA SER A 100 11.27 2.77 -1.96
C SER A 100 11.05 2.54 -0.47
N LYS A 101 12.06 2.78 0.37
CA LYS A 101 11.95 2.76 1.83
C LYS A 101 10.94 3.80 2.34
N GLU A 102 10.99 5.02 1.80
CA GLU A 102 10.05 6.09 2.16
C GLU A 102 8.62 5.72 1.74
N SER A 103 8.44 5.25 0.51
CA SER A 103 7.13 4.81 0.02
C SER A 103 6.58 3.61 0.80
N ALA A 104 7.41 2.63 1.18
CA ALA A 104 6.99 1.50 2.00
C ALA A 104 6.51 1.96 3.39
N LYS A 105 7.15 2.98 3.97
CA LYS A 105 6.76 3.55 5.27
C LYS A 105 5.43 4.29 5.20
N GLU A 106 5.20 5.07 4.16
CA GLU A 106 3.93 5.75 3.91
C GLU A 106 2.79 4.75 3.75
N LEU A 107 2.97 3.77 2.85
CA LEU A 107 1.98 2.72 2.62
C LEU A 107 1.70 1.90 3.88
N SER A 108 2.71 1.61 4.71
CA SER A 108 2.53 0.91 5.98
C SER A 108 1.72 1.72 6.99
N THR A 109 1.85 3.05 6.97
CA THR A 109 1.09 3.95 7.84
C THR A 109 -0.38 3.97 7.42
N ASP A 110 -0.64 4.13 6.12
CA ASP A 110 -2.00 4.10 5.57
C ASP A 110 -2.67 2.74 5.78
N LEU A 111 -1.91 1.65 5.61
CA LEU A 111 -2.38 0.29 5.82
C LEU A 111 -2.85 0.11 7.25
N LYS A 112 -2.07 0.57 8.24
CA LYS A 112 -2.46 0.48 9.65
C LYS A 112 -3.75 1.25 9.93
N ALA A 113 -3.89 2.45 9.36
CA ALA A 113 -5.10 3.26 9.52
C ALA A 113 -6.34 2.58 8.91
N LEU A 114 -6.19 1.81 7.83
CA LEU A 114 -7.29 1.03 7.23
C LEU A 114 -7.54 -0.30 7.96
N ASP A 115 -6.49 -0.97 8.44
CA ASP A 115 -6.59 -2.20 9.24
C ASP A 115 -7.41 -1.95 10.52
N ASP A 116 -7.16 -0.83 11.20
CA ASP A 116 -7.94 -0.41 12.36
C ASP A 116 -9.43 -0.14 12.02
N LYS A 117 -9.71 0.34 10.81
CA LYS A 117 -11.08 0.60 10.32
C LYS A 117 -11.80 -0.67 9.85
N SER A 118 -11.08 -1.73 9.49
CA SER A 118 -11.65 -2.96 8.91
C SER A 118 -12.75 -3.57 9.76
N LYS A 119 -12.56 -3.65 11.08
CA LYS A 119 -13.53 -4.23 12.03
C LYS A 119 -14.84 -3.45 12.06
N ALA A 120 -14.76 -2.11 12.03
CA ALA A 120 -15.94 -1.26 11.98
C ALA A 120 -16.68 -1.45 10.64
N MET A 121 -15.95 -1.49 9.52
CA MET A 121 -16.53 -1.69 8.20
C MET A 121 -17.26 -3.04 8.07
N VAL A 122 -16.76 -4.11 8.70
CA VAL A 122 -17.46 -5.41 8.74
C VAL A 122 -18.77 -5.32 9.51
N ALA A 123 -18.78 -4.63 10.65
CA ALA A 123 -19.99 -4.43 11.44
C ALA A 123 -21.03 -3.58 10.70
N ASP A 124 -20.58 -2.51 10.04
CA ASP A 124 -21.42 -1.61 9.28
C ASP A 124 -21.98 -2.27 8.02
N ALA A 125 -21.19 -3.12 7.35
CA ALA A 125 -21.62 -3.85 6.15
C ALA A 125 -22.87 -4.72 6.41
N LYS A 126 -22.95 -5.33 7.60
CA LYS A 126 -24.09 -6.16 8.02
C LYS A 126 -25.37 -5.35 8.20
N ASN A 127 -25.24 -4.05 8.45
CA ASN A 127 -26.36 -3.12 8.67
C ASN A 127 -26.64 -2.21 7.46
N PHE A 128 -26.00 -2.48 6.32
CA PHE A 128 -26.10 -1.66 5.12
C PHE A 128 -27.55 -1.51 4.63
N LYS A 129 -27.91 -0.28 4.22
CA LYS A 129 -29.22 0.05 3.67
C LYS A 129 -29.11 0.54 2.22
N PRO A 130 -29.99 0.10 1.30
CA PRO A 130 -31.05 -0.89 1.51
C PRO A 130 -30.49 -2.29 1.81
N ARG A 131 -31.22 -3.10 2.59
CA ARG A 131 -30.77 -4.45 3.00
C ARG A 131 -30.45 -5.37 1.82
N THR A 132 -31.06 -5.14 0.65
CA THR A 132 -30.77 -5.85 -0.59
C THR A 132 -29.33 -5.65 -1.10
N LYS A 133 -28.65 -4.58 -0.70
CA LYS A 133 -27.24 -4.32 -1.02
C LYS A 133 -26.26 -4.83 0.06
N ALA A 134 -26.74 -5.26 1.22
CA ALA A 134 -25.88 -5.70 2.31
C ALA A 134 -24.96 -6.88 1.95
N PRO A 135 -25.40 -7.92 1.21
CA PRO A 135 -24.49 -8.99 0.79
C PRO A 135 -23.34 -8.49 -0.09
N LYS A 136 -23.61 -7.50 -0.96
CA LYS A 136 -22.58 -6.87 -1.80
C LYS A 136 -21.62 -6.02 -0.96
N ALA A 137 -22.13 -5.27 0.00
CA ALA A 137 -21.29 -4.49 0.92
C ALA A 137 -20.36 -5.40 1.74
N ILE A 138 -20.88 -6.50 2.30
CA ILE A 138 -20.08 -7.50 3.03
C ILE A 138 -18.99 -8.07 2.13
N LYS A 139 -19.36 -8.55 0.92
CA LYS A 139 -18.38 -9.11 -0.03
C LYS A 139 -17.30 -8.10 -0.43
N ASN A 140 -17.66 -6.84 -0.64
CA ASN A 140 -16.70 -5.77 -0.95
C ASN A 140 -15.75 -5.52 0.23
N THR A 141 -16.28 -5.43 1.45
CA THR A 141 -15.48 -5.24 2.66
C THR A 141 -14.52 -6.42 2.86
N ASP A 142 -15.00 -7.66 2.79
CA ASP A 142 -14.16 -8.85 2.96
C ASP A 142 -13.05 -8.91 1.91
N LYS A 143 -13.35 -8.58 0.64
CA LYS A 143 -12.33 -8.53 -0.41
C LYS A 143 -11.31 -7.42 -0.19
N SER A 144 -11.74 -6.27 0.34
CA SER A 144 -10.86 -5.15 0.68
C SER A 144 -9.93 -5.51 1.84
N ILE A 145 -10.43 -6.23 2.84
CA ILE A 145 -9.61 -6.76 3.95
C ILE A 145 -8.58 -7.75 3.42
N LYS A 146 -8.98 -8.67 2.53
CA LYS A 146 -8.02 -9.58 1.88
C LYS A 146 -6.93 -8.82 1.10
N ALA A 147 -7.28 -7.72 0.43
CA ALA A 147 -6.31 -6.87 -0.25
C ALA A 147 -5.33 -6.21 0.74
N LEU A 148 -5.81 -5.75 1.89
CA LEU A 148 -4.97 -5.19 2.95
C LEU A 148 -4.03 -6.23 3.56
N ASP A 149 -4.52 -7.44 3.85
CA ASP A 149 -3.70 -8.53 4.41
C ASP A 149 -2.57 -8.92 3.45
N ASP A 150 -2.88 -9.00 2.16
CA ASP A 150 -1.88 -9.30 1.14
C ASP A 150 -0.88 -8.15 0.97
N ALA A 151 -1.35 -6.91 0.96
CA ALA A 151 -0.49 -5.73 0.93
C ALA A 151 0.44 -5.67 2.15
N LYS A 152 -0.04 -6.08 3.33
CA LYS A 152 0.75 -6.14 4.57
C LYS A 152 1.88 -7.15 4.46
N ALA A 153 1.58 -8.35 3.94
CA ALA A 153 2.60 -9.36 3.68
C ALA A 153 3.62 -8.86 2.65
N THR A 154 3.16 -8.24 1.57
CA THR A 154 4.01 -7.68 0.50
C THR A 154 4.92 -6.57 1.03
N LEU A 155 4.39 -5.61 1.79
CA LEU A 155 5.18 -4.51 2.36
C LEU A 155 6.24 -5.00 3.36
N LYS A 156 5.97 -6.09 4.08
CA LYS A 156 6.97 -6.75 4.93
C LYS A 156 8.13 -7.27 4.09
N THR A 157 7.84 -8.02 3.03
CA THR A 157 8.86 -8.54 2.09
C THR A 157 9.62 -7.41 1.41
N VAL A 158 8.93 -6.38 0.93
CA VAL A 158 9.53 -5.17 0.34
C VAL A 158 10.52 -4.52 1.31
N SER A 159 10.13 -4.34 2.58
CA SER A 159 10.99 -3.70 3.58
C SER A 159 12.24 -4.54 3.88
N GLU A 160 12.10 -5.87 3.99
CA GLU A 160 13.21 -6.80 4.22
C GLU A 160 14.18 -6.80 3.02
N ASN A 161 13.64 -6.92 1.81
CA ASN A 161 14.41 -6.93 0.56
C ASN A 161 15.13 -5.60 0.32
N GLN A 162 14.46 -4.48 0.55
CA GLN A 162 15.03 -3.13 0.40
C GLN A 162 16.28 -2.95 1.27
N VAL A 163 16.24 -3.40 2.53
CA VAL A 163 17.38 -3.31 3.45
C VAL A 163 18.55 -4.17 2.98
N MET A 164 18.27 -5.40 2.54
CA MET A 164 19.28 -6.31 2.01
C MET A 164 19.95 -5.74 0.75
N MET A 165 19.14 -5.32 -0.22
CA MET A 165 19.60 -4.76 -1.49
C MET A 165 20.41 -3.47 -1.30
N LEU A 166 19.98 -2.59 -0.38
CA LEU A 166 20.72 -1.37 -0.08
C LEU A 166 22.11 -1.68 0.49
N LYS A 167 22.19 -2.66 1.40
CA LYS A 167 23.48 -3.12 1.92
C LYS A 167 24.38 -3.65 0.80
N THR A 168 23.87 -4.54 -0.05
CA THR A 168 24.63 -5.09 -1.19
C THR A 168 25.09 -4.00 -2.15
N ALA A 169 24.23 -3.03 -2.47
CA ALA A 169 24.55 -1.93 -3.36
C ALA A 169 25.65 -1.03 -2.80
N THR A 170 25.61 -0.72 -1.50
CA THR A 170 26.67 0.06 -0.83
C THR A 170 28.00 -0.70 -0.80
N GLU A 171 27.99 -2.01 -0.52
CA GLU A 171 29.18 -2.85 -0.57
C GLU A 171 29.82 -2.89 -1.97
N LEU A 172 29.00 -2.94 -3.03
CA LEU A 172 29.47 -2.89 -4.42
C LEU A 172 30.04 -1.51 -4.80
N LEU A 173 29.54 -0.43 -4.20
CA LEU A 173 30.04 0.93 -4.44
C LEU A 173 31.42 1.16 -3.81
N GLY A 174 31.81 0.33 -2.83
CA GLY A 174 33.08 0.47 -2.09
C GLY A 174 33.03 1.53 -0.98
N ASP A 175 31.85 2.07 -0.67
CA ASP A 175 31.63 3.00 0.44
C ASP A 175 31.55 2.19 1.75
N ASN A 176 32.70 1.91 2.37
CA ASN A 176 32.81 1.38 3.75
C ASN A 176 33.15 2.50 4.74
#